data_AF-A0A317U0I0-F1
#
_entry.id   AF-A0A317U0I0-F1
#
_cell.length_a   1.000
_cell.length_b   1.000
_cell.length_c   1.000
_cell.angle_alpha   90.00
_cell.angle_beta   90.00
_cell.angle_gamma   90.00
#
_symmetry.space_group_name_H-M   'P 1'
#
loop_
_entity.id
_entity.type
_entity.pdbx_description
1 polymer ?
#
loop_
_entity_poly.entity_id
_entity_poly.type
_entity_poly.pdbx_seq_one_letter_code
_entity_poly.pdbx_strand_id
1 'polypeptide(L)' 'MTAFFNKKNASCVKTPKINTGTININYGGCYDNSSISITVPHITTDDETVSKRIVKEHTYTLKF' A
#
# COMPACT_ATOMS: atom_id res chain seq x y z
N MET A 1 -19.99 21.93 -35.48
CA MET A 1 -18.71 22.43 -34.92
C MET A 1 -18.25 21.43 -33.87
N THR A 2 -17.29 20.60 -34.26
CA THR A 2 -16.34 19.81 -33.44
C THR A 2 -16.83 19.23 -32.11
N ALA A 3 -17.26 17.97 -32.17
CA ALA A 3 -17.21 17.03 -31.06
C ALA A 3 -15.78 16.51 -30.88
N PHE A 4 -14.99 17.09 -29.96
CA PHE A 4 -13.70 16.55 -29.55
C PHE A 4 -13.41 16.93 -28.09
N PHE A 5 -12.84 15.97 -27.34
CA PHE A 5 -12.29 16.07 -25.97
C PHE A 5 -13.23 15.89 -24.78
N ASN A 6 -13.72 14.65 -24.63
CA ASN A 6 -13.81 14.05 -23.28
C ASN A 6 -13.56 12.53 -23.35
N LYS A 7 -12.45 12.14 -23.99
CA LYS A 7 -11.81 10.88 -23.62
C LYS A 7 -11.12 11.14 -22.28
N LYS A 8 -11.73 10.69 -21.19
CA LYS A 8 -10.96 10.41 -19.97
C LYS A 8 -9.78 9.58 -20.42
N ASN A 9 -8.57 10.11 -20.28
CA ASN A 9 -7.36 9.32 -20.50
C ASN A 9 -7.45 8.16 -19.50
N ALA A 10 -7.90 7.00 -19.97
CA ALA A 10 -7.63 5.73 -19.34
C ALA A 10 -6.13 5.53 -19.51
N SER A 11 -5.36 6.19 -18.64
CA SER A 11 -3.94 5.93 -18.52
C SER A 11 -3.83 4.50 -18.04
N CYS A 12 -3.62 3.57 -18.97
CA CYS A 12 -3.13 2.23 -18.66
C CYS A 12 -1.74 2.27 -18.00
N VAL A 13 -1.13 3.46 -17.89
CA VAL A 13 0.09 3.71 -17.17
C VAL A 13 -0.26 3.86 -15.69
N LYS A 14 -0.11 2.76 -14.96
CA LYS A 14 -0.15 2.77 -13.50
C LYS A 14 1.02 3.61 -13.00
N THR A 15 0.73 4.74 -12.37
CA THR A 15 1.77 5.67 -11.92
C THR A 15 2.49 5.08 -10.72
N PRO A 16 3.84 5.02 -10.71
CA PRO A 16 4.57 4.55 -9.55
C PRO A 16 4.39 5.52 -8.38
N LYS A 17 4.21 4.97 -7.17
CA LYS A 17 4.10 5.71 -5.91
C LYS A 17 5.13 5.17 -4.93
N ILE A 18 5.80 6.07 -4.22
CA ILE A 18 6.77 5.69 -3.19
C ILE A 18 6.03 5.54 -1.87
N ASN A 19 6.15 4.36 -1.25
CA ASN A 19 5.78 4.15 0.13
C ASN A 19 7.05 4.24 0.98
N THR A 20 7.09 5.16 1.94
CA THR A 20 8.25 5.41 2.81
C THR A 20 8.42 4.37 3.93
N GLY A 21 7.53 3.38 3.99
CA GLY A 21 7.50 2.40 5.07
C GLY A 21 6.84 2.94 6.33
N THR A 22 6.50 2.03 7.24
CA THR A 22 5.85 2.32 8.52
C THR A 22 6.25 1.26 9.56
N ILE A 23 6.28 1.68 10.82
CA ILE A 23 6.42 0.76 11.97
C ILE A 23 5.17 0.92 12.81
N ASN A 24 4.47 -0.18 13.05
CA ASN A 24 3.29 -0.23 13.91
C ASN A 24 3.56 -1.21 15.06
N ILE A 25 3.34 -0.77 16.29
CA ILE A 25 3.54 -1.56 17.50
C ILE A 25 2.18 -1.75 18.14
N ASN A 26 1.75 -3.01 18.24
CA ASN A 26 0.56 -3.41 18.97
C ASN A 26 0.99 -4.06 20.28
N TYR A 27 0.71 -3.40 21.40
CA TYR A 27 1.12 -3.89 22.72
C TYR A 27 0.27 -5.06 23.23
N GLY A 28 -0.85 -5.38 22.59
CA GLY A 28 -1.79 -6.40 23.07
C GLY A 28 -2.56 -5.94 24.32
N GLY A 29 -3.83 -6.34 24.44
CA GLY A 29 -4.60 -6.21 25.67
C GLY A 29 -4.38 -7.40 26.60
N CYS A 30 -5.17 -7.50 27.68
CA CYS A 30 -5.08 -8.60 28.66
C CYS A 30 -5.20 -10.03 28.07
N TYR A 31 -5.70 -10.16 26.84
CA TYR A 31 -5.90 -11.43 26.15
C TYR A 31 -5.28 -11.47 24.75
N ASP A 32 -4.61 -10.40 24.31
CA ASP A 32 -4.00 -10.33 22.99
C ASP A 32 -2.48 -10.34 23.08
N ASN A 33 -1.85 -11.03 22.15
CA ASN A 33 -0.41 -11.07 22.02
C ASN A 33 0.12 -9.75 21.48
N SER A 34 1.25 -9.31 22.01
CA SER A 34 1.95 -8.15 21.47
C SER A 34 2.53 -8.49 20.08
N SER A 35 2.55 -7.51 19.18
CA SER A 35 3.12 -7.67 17.86
C SER A 35 3.70 -6.38 17.32
N ILE A 36 4.71 -6.51 16.47
CA ILE A 36 5.34 -5.40 15.76
C ILE A 36 5.20 -5.68 14.27
N SER A 37 4.53 -4.77 13.54
CA SER A 37 4.42 -4.81 12.09
C SER A 37 5.33 -3.74 11.47
N ILE A 38 6.22 -4.18 10.57
CA ILE A 38 7.19 -3.33 9.89
C ILE A 38 6.92 -3.42 8.40
N THR A 39 6.50 -2.31 7.79
CA THR A 39 6.42 -2.17 6.33
C THR A 39 7.70 -1.48 5.86
N VAL A 40 8.49 -2.17 5.04
CA VAL A 40 9.73 -1.57 4.50
C VAL A 40 9.41 -0.57 3.38
N PRO A 41 10.25 0.44 3.14
CA PRO A 41 10.08 1.34 2.00
C PRO A 41 10.08 0.57 0.69
N HIS A 42 9.12 0.84 -0.20
CA HIS A 42 8.98 0.14 -1.47
C HIS A 42 8.22 1.00 -2.49
N ILE A 43 8.31 0.59 -3.76
CA ILE A 43 7.56 1.22 -4.85
C ILE A 43 6.25 0.46 -5.03
N THR A 44 5.14 1.20 -5.04
CA THR A 44 3.80 0.69 -5.36
C THR A 44 3.29 1.36 -6.63
N THR A 45 2.05 1.04 -6.99
CA THR A 45 1.31 1.74 -8.04
C THR A 45 0.11 2.49 -7.46
N ASP A 46 -0.52 3.32 -8.29
CA ASP A 46 -1.82 3.97 -8.04
C ASP A 46 -3.01 2.98 -8.07
N ASP A 47 -2.87 1.84 -8.73
CA ASP A 47 -3.82 0.73 -8.62
C ASP A 47 -3.89 0.21 -7.18
N GLU A 48 -5.02 0.41 -6.51
CA GLU A 48 -5.21 0.03 -5.11
C GLU A 48 -5.02 -1.46 -4.83
N THR A 49 -5.43 -2.32 -5.76
CA THR A 49 -5.39 -3.78 -5.53
C THR A 49 -3.95 -4.26 -5.57
N VAL A 50 -3.20 -3.80 -6.57
CA VAL A 50 -1.77 -4.09 -6.70
C VAL A 50 -0.98 -3.44 -5.55
N SER A 51 -1.30 -2.20 -5.20
CA SER A 51 -0.67 -1.49 -4.09
C SER A 51 -0.85 -2.22 -2.77
N LYS A 52 -2.08 -2.63 -2.42
CA LYS A 52 -2.37 -3.40 -1.20
C LYS A 52 -1.63 -4.75 -1.18
N ARG A 53 -1.51 -5.41 -2.34
CA ARG A 53 -0.75 -6.66 -2.46
C ARG A 53 0.74 -6.44 -2.19
N ILE A 54 1.36 -5.45 -2.85
CA ILE A 54 2.79 -5.14 -2.67
C ILE A 54 3.07 -4.76 -1.21
N VAL A 55 2.24 -3.90 -0.61
CA VAL A 55 2.37 -3.52 0.81
C VAL A 55 2.35 -4.75 1.71
N LYS A 56 1.45 -5.71 1.47
CA LYS A 56 1.38 -6.95 2.25
C LYS A 56 2.64 -7.81 2.09
N GLU A 57 3.18 -7.92 0.88
CA GLU A 57 4.43 -8.67 0.62
C GLU A 57 5.66 -8.00 1.26
N HIS A 58 5.60 -6.69 1.51
CA HIS A 58 6.68 -5.90 2.12
C HIS A 58 6.41 -5.55 3.59
N THR A 59 5.43 -6.20 4.23
CA THR A 59 5.12 -6.03 5.65
C THR A 59 5.45 -7.29 6.43
N TYR A 60 6.34 -7.16 7.40
CA TYR A 60 6.76 -8.23 8.31
C TYR A 60 6.08 -8.04 9.66
N THR A 61 5.49 -9.10 10.20
CA THR A 61 4.88 -9.05 11.54
C THR A 61 5.59 -10.00 12.48
N LEU A 62 6.18 -9.45 13.53
CA LEU A 62 6.77 -10.16 14.65
C LEU A 62 5.70 -10.30 15.73
N LYS A 63 5.45 -11.52 16.21
CA LYS A 63 4.50 -11.82 17.29
C LYS A 63 5.26 -12.33 18.50
N PHE A 64 4.81 -11.95 19.69
CA PHE A 64 5.41 -12.34 20.97
C PHE A 64 4.36 -13.03 21.85
#